data_AF-A0A7L2VK30-F1
#
_entry.id   AF-A0A7L2VK30-F1
#
_cell.length_a   1.000
_cell.length_b   1.000
_cell.length_c   1.000
_cell.angle_alpha   90.00
_cell.angle_beta   90.00
_cell.angle_gamma   90.00
#
_symmetry.space_group_name_H-M   'P 1'
#
loop_
_entity.id
_entity.type
_entity.pdbx_description
1 polymer ?
#
loop_
_entity_poly.entity_id
_entity_poly.type
_entity_poly.pdbx_seq_one_letter_code
_entity_poly.pdbx_strand_id
1 'polypeptide(L)' 'MTLMHDLEASGLAWDLIYIGRKRMQVERPEKPVPKVRNLVEADYSYWTLGYVLSLRGARKLLEAEPLTKMLPV' A
#
# COMPACT_ATOMS: atom_id res chain seq x y z
N MET A 1 2.52 -6.70 -19.37
CA MET A 1 1.42 -6.80 -18.39
C MET A 1 1.49 -5.62 -17.44
N THR A 2 0.34 -5.11 -17.02
CA THR A 2 0.18 -3.94 -16.14
C THR A 2 -0.09 -4.40 -14.71
N LEU A 3 0.32 -3.62 -13.70
CA LEU A 3 0.16 -3.96 -12.28
C LEU A 3 -1.25 -4.41 -11.91
N MET A 4 -2.29 -3.72 -12.41
CA MET A 4 -3.68 -4.04 -12.08
C MET A 4 -4.11 -5.42 -12.59
N HIS A 5 -3.68 -5.83 -13.79
CA HIS A 5 -3.97 -7.17 -14.30
C HIS A 5 -3.27 -8.26 -13.46
N ASP A 6 -2.03 -8.02 -13.02
CA ASP A 6 -1.30 -8.98 -12.17
C ASP A 6 -1.96 -9.09 -10.78
N LEU A 7 -2.48 -7.99 -10.23
CA LEU A 7 -3.24 -7.98 -8.98
C LEU A 7 -4.54 -8.76 -9.09
N GLU A 8 -5.28 -8.58 -10.18
CA GLU A 8 -6.52 -9.33 -10.44
C GLU A 8 -6.23 -10.83 -10.63
N ALA A 9 -5.24 -11.17 -11.46
CA ALA A 9 -4.87 -12.56 -11.73
C ALA A 9 -4.32 -13.30 -10.50
N SER A 10 -3.62 -12.57 -9.60
CA SER A 10 -3.09 -13.16 -8.36
C SER A 10 -4.15 -13.37 -7.28
N GLY A 11 -5.31 -12.70 -7.39
CA GLY A 11 -6.34 -12.71 -6.34
C GLY A 11 -5.85 -12.12 -5.00
N LEU A 12 -4.83 -11.26 -5.04
CA LEU A 12 -4.22 -10.70 -3.84
C LEU A 12 -5.24 -9.85 -3.07
N ALA A 13 -5.40 -10.14 -1.78
CA ALA A 13 -6.18 -9.29 -0.88
C ALA A 13 -5.34 -8.10 -0.40
N TRP A 14 -5.52 -6.92 -0.98
CA TRP A 14 -4.77 -5.70 -0.62
C TRP A 14 -5.71 -4.52 -0.28
N ASP A 15 -5.19 -3.57 0.49
CA ASP A 15 -5.93 -2.37 0.93
C ASP A 15 -5.33 -1.09 0.36
N LEU A 16 -4.01 -0.94 0.43
CA LEU A 16 -3.27 0.23 -0.04
C LEU A 16 -2.01 -0.23 -0.77
N ILE A 17 -1.74 0.35 -1.93
CA ILE A 17 -0.51 0.13 -2.70
C ILE A 17 0.14 1.49 -2.98
N TYR A 18 1.42 1.63 -2.67
CA TYR A 18 2.21 2.79 -3.06
C TYR A 18 2.71 2.68 -4.50
N ILE A 19 2.48 3.72 -5.28
CA ILE A 19 3.06 3.91 -6.62
C ILE A 19 4.24 4.85 -6.46
N GLY A 20 5.44 4.28 -6.34
CA GLY A 20 6.67 5.03 -6.09
C GLY A 20 6.73 5.59 -4.66
N ARG A 21 7.83 5.31 -3.95
CA ARG A 21 8.02 5.76 -2.57
C ARG A 21 9.50 5.84 -2.20
N LYS A 22 9.82 6.67 -1.21
CA LYS A 22 11.15 6.68 -0.61
C LYS A 22 11.22 5.63 0.52
N ARG A 23 11.93 4.54 0.23
CA ARG A 23 12.32 3.54 1.23
C ARG A 23 13.27 4.17 2.25
N MET A 24 13.02 3.93 3.54
CA MET A 24 13.87 4.44 4.61
C MET A 24 14.84 3.37 5.12
N GLN A 25 14.42 2.11 5.18
CA GLN A 25 15.30 0.97 5.48
C GLN A 25 15.82 0.37 4.17
N VAL A 26 17.08 0.66 3.84
CA VAL A 26 17.74 0.17 2.63
C VAL A 26 18.64 -1.04 2.87
N GLU A 27 19.06 -1.26 4.12
CA GLU A 27 19.96 -2.37 4.49
C GLU A 27 19.30 -3.74 4.37
N ARG A 28 17.99 -3.81 4.62
CA ARG A 28 17.21 -5.06 4.52
C ARG A 28 16.34 -5.02 3.26
N PRO A 29 16.33 -6.09 2.45
CA PRO A 29 15.40 -6.19 1.34
C PRO A 29 13.97 -6.32 1.87
N GLU A 30 13.03 -5.64 1.21
CA GLU A 30 11.61 -5.80 1.51
C GLU A 30 11.10 -7.12 0.94
N LYS A 31 10.10 -7.70 1.62
CA LYS A 31 9.55 -8.98 1.25
C LYS A 31 8.77 -8.85 -0.06
N PRO A 32 9.13 -9.58 -1.13
CA PRO A 32 8.39 -9.55 -2.37
C PRO A 32 7.01 -10.17 -2.20
N VAL A 33 6.01 -9.59 -2.86
CA VAL A 33 4.68 -10.18 -2.95
C VAL A 33 4.71 -11.26 -4.03
N PRO A 34 4.36 -12.53 -3.72
CA PRO A 34 4.39 -13.59 -4.70
C PRO A 34 3.48 -13.29 -5.89
N LYS A 35 3.92 -13.71 -7.09
CA LYS A 35 3.13 -13.66 -8.35
C LYS A 35 2.81 -12.27 -8.89
N VAL A 36 3.19 -11.18 -8.21
CA VAL A 36 3.00 -9.80 -8.70
C VAL A 36 4.37 -9.15 -8.86
N ARG A 37 4.74 -8.82 -10.09
CA ARG A 37 6.05 -8.25 -10.39
C ARG A 37 6.17 -6.83 -9.83
N ASN A 38 7.34 -6.51 -9.29
CA ASN A 38 7.67 -5.19 -8.72
C ASN A 38 6.77 -4.76 -7.54
N LEU A 39 6.09 -5.71 -6.89
CA LEU A 39 5.33 -5.47 -5.68
C LEU A 39 6.04 -6.09 -4.47
N VAL A 40 6.12 -5.32 -3.39
CA VAL A 40 6.72 -5.73 -2.12
C VAL A 40 5.80 -5.32 -0.98
N GLU A 41 5.88 -6.03 0.14
CA GLU A 41 5.32 -5.58 1.41
C GLU A 41 6.11 -4.34 1.85
N ALA A 42 5.46 -3.17 1.83
CA ALA A 42 6.12 -1.91 2.11
C ALA A 42 6.44 -1.77 3.60
N ASP A 43 7.71 -1.49 3.90
CA ASP A 43 8.13 -1.07 5.24
C ASP A 43 7.98 0.46 5.40
N TYR A 44 8.47 1.01 6.52
CA TYR A 44 8.46 2.44 6.81
C TYR A 44 8.93 3.28 5.62
N SER A 45 8.02 4.14 5.18
CA SER A 45 8.16 4.95 3.98
C SER A 45 7.89 6.40 4.33
N TYR A 46 8.81 7.29 3.96
CA TYR A 46 8.71 8.69 4.34
C TYR A 46 7.72 9.47 3.46
N TRP A 47 7.71 9.20 2.16
CA TRP A 47 6.75 9.79 1.21
C TRP A 47 6.47 8.85 0.03
N THR A 48 5.36 9.09 -0.67
CA THR A 48 4.94 8.36 -1.88
C THR A 48 4.55 9.32 -3.01
N LEU A 49 4.79 8.97 -4.28
CA LEU A 49 4.36 9.77 -5.44
C LEU A 49 2.85 9.69 -5.64
N GLY A 50 2.27 8.53 -5.33
CA GLY A 50 0.84 8.27 -5.45
C GLY A 50 0.49 6.92 -4.85
N TYR A 51 -0.79 6.63 -4.73
CA TYR A 51 -1.25 5.37 -4.17
C TYR A 51 -2.53 4.89 -4.85
N VAL A 52 -2.79 3.60 -4.72
CA VAL A 52 -4.08 2.98 -5.06
C VAL A 52 -4.70 2.48 -3.76
N LEU A 53 -5.97 2.81 -3.55
CA LEU A 53 -6.74 2.41 -2.39
C LEU A 53 -7.87 1.49 -2.86
N SER A 54 -7.95 0.29 -2.30
CA SER A 54 -9.06 -0.61 -2.58
C SER A 54 -10.31 -0.13 -1.83
N LEU A 55 -11.51 -0.51 -2.30
CA LEU A 55 -12.76 -0.19 -1.61
C LEU A 55 -12.76 -0.70 -0.16
N ARG A 56 -12.18 -1.88 0.08
CA ARG A 56 -12.05 -2.44 1.43
C ARG A 56 -11.13 -1.59 2.30
N GLY A 57 -9.98 -1.17 1.75
CA GLY A 57 -9.06 -0.26 2.43
C GLY A 57 -9.72 1.08 2.78
N ALA A 58 -10.46 1.66 1.83
CA ALA A 58 -11.19 2.91 2.05
C ALA A 58 -12.23 2.79 3.17
N ARG A 59 -13.00 1.69 3.19
CA ARG A 59 -13.98 1.43 4.26
C ARG A 59 -13.31 1.30 5.63
N LYS A 60 -12.20 0.55 5.73
CA LYS A 60 -11.42 0.44 6.98
C LYS A 60 -10.96 1.81 7.51
N LEU A 61 -10.53 2.71 6.62
CA LEU A 61 -10.11 4.06 7.01
C LEU A 61 -11.28 4.90 7.54
N LEU A 62 -12.47 4.79 6.93
CA LEU A 62 -13.66 5.50 7.39
C LEU A 62 -14.20 4.95 8.71
N GLU A 63 -14.19 3.62 8.88
CA GLU A 63 -14.60 2.93 10.10
C GLU A 63 -13.74 3.31 11.33
N ALA A 64 -12.54 3.83 11.11
CA ALA A 64 -11.69 4.34 12.19
C ALA A 64 -12.21 5.65 12.80
N GLU A 65 -13.23 6.29 12.20
CA GLU A 65 -13.76 7.61 12.59
C GLU A 65 -12.65 8.66 12.77
N PRO A 66 -11.83 8.92 11.74
CA PRO A 66 -10.61 9.72 11.90
C PRO A 66 -10.90 11.15 12.36
N LEU A 67 -12.04 11.72 11.95
CA LEU A 67 -12.42 13.09 12.28
C LEU A 67 -12.72 13.29 13.78
N THR A 68 -13.22 12.27 14.46
CA THR A 68 -13.50 12.33 15.91
C THR A 68 -12.24 12.13 16.75
N LYS A 69 -11.15 11.68 16.12
CA LYS A 69 -9.87 11.33 16.75
C LYS A 69 -8.70 12.22 16.29
N MET A 70 -8.99 13.37 15.67
CA MET A 70 -7.94 14.27 15.22
C MET A 70 -7.20 14.88 16.41
N LEU A 71 -5.87 14.79 16.38
CA LEU A 71 -4.99 15.50 17.30
C LEU A 71 -4.52 16.78 16.62
N PRO A 72 -4.52 17.93 17.32
CA PRO A 72 -3.89 19.15 16.81
C PRO A 72 -2.39 18.91 16.62
N VAL A 73 -1.86 19.37 15.48
CA VAL A 73 -0.44 19.30 15.10
C VAL A 73 0.29 20.58 15.41
#